data_AF-A0A2X2WR44-F1
#
_entry.id   AF-A0A2X2WR44-F1
#
_cell.length_a   1.000
_cell.length_b   1.000
_cell.length_c   1.000
_cell.angle_alpha   90.00
_cell.angle_beta   90.00
_cell.angle_gamma   90.00
#
_symmetry.space_group_name_H-M   'P 1'
#
loop_
_entity.id
_entity.type
_entity.pdbx_description
1 polymer ?
#
loop_
_entity_poly.entity_id
_entity_poly.type
_entity_poly.pdbx_seq_one_letter_code
_entity_poly.pdbx_strand_id
1 'polypeptide(L)'
;MRIRVAGEPTEARLIHLRKLVEACEQYGVIPIIAYQADEYKNDPSPGNEQEVINWWVAVAHYFAQRSPLLGFDLIYEPAEKLNHSQASLNRVYDKTIRTLHAIDPNA
;
A
#
# COMPACT_ATOMS: atom_id res chain seq x y z
N MET A 1 3.63 -7.94 12.00
CA MET A 1 2.94 -6.75 12.57
C MET A 1 2.31 -5.97 11.43
N ARG A 2 1.07 -5.48 11.56
CA ARG A 2 0.42 -4.68 10.52
C ARG A 2 0.41 -3.20 10.89
N ILE A 3 1.05 -2.37 10.06
CA ILE A 3 1.13 -0.90 10.22
C ILE A 3 0.02 -0.29 9.36
N ARG A 4 -0.99 0.29 10.01
CA ARG A 4 -2.09 0.97 9.30
C ARG A 4 -1.68 2.40 8.97
N VAL A 5 -1.90 2.81 7.73
CA VAL A 5 -1.45 4.11 7.23
C VAL A 5 -2.58 4.81 6.50
N ALA A 6 -2.77 6.09 6.80
CA ALA A 6 -3.69 6.97 6.09
C ALA A 6 -2.97 8.20 5.54
N GLY A 7 -3.55 8.80 4.51
CA GLY A 7 -3.09 10.02 3.85
C GLY A 7 -1.87 9.84 2.94
N GLU A 8 -1.50 10.94 2.28
CA GLU A 8 -0.46 11.04 1.24
C GLU A 8 0.91 10.41 1.57
N PRO A 9 1.64 9.84 0.60
CA PRO A 9 2.95 9.24 0.84
C PRO A 9 4.06 10.32 0.94
N THR A 10 3.88 11.33 1.79
CA THR A 10 4.88 12.39 2.01
C THR A 10 6.20 11.83 2.52
N GLU A 11 7.32 12.53 2.27
CA GLU A 11 8.65 12.11 2.72
C GLU A 11 8.69 11.86 4.24
N ALA A 12 8.10 12.75 5.05
CA ALA A 12 8.04 12.58 6.50
C ALA A 12 7.30 11.29 6.91
N ARG A 13 6.23 10.93 6.18
CA ARG A 13 5.47 9.69 6.41
C ARG A 13 6.29 8.46 6.01
N LEU A 14 6.97 8.49 4.88
CA LEU A 14 7.85 7.40 4.43
C LEU A 14 9.03 7.19 5.39
N ILE A 15 9.63 8.27 5.92
CA ILE A 15 10.68 8.19 6.96
C ILE A 15 10.13 7.56 8.23
N HIS A 16 8.92 7.95 8.65
CA HIS A 16 8.29 7.35 9.82
C HIS A 16 7.99 5.86 9.62
N LEU A 17 7.44 5.47 8.47
CA LEU A 17 7.19 4.07 8.13
C LEU A 17 8.47 3.25 8.13
N ARG A 18 9.57 3.78 7.60
CA ARG A 18 10.85 3.07 7.62
C ARG A 18 11.29 2.72 9.02
N LYS A 19 11.20 3.65 9.97
CA LYS A 19 11.59 3.39 11.36
C LYS A 19 10.76 2.25 11.97
N LEU A 20 9.47 2.17 11.63
CA LEU A 20 8.59 1.08 12.09
C LEU A 20 8.96 -0.25 11.44
N VAL A 21 9.26 -0.25 10.14
CA VAL A 21 9.72 -1.43 9.39
C VAL A 21 11.05 -1.95 9.94
N GLU A 22 12.05 -1.08 10.08
CA GLU A 22 13.37 -1.40 10.64
C GLU A 22 13.26 -1.96 12.06
N ALA A 23 12.37 -1.39 12.89
CA ALA A 23 12.10 -1.93 14.22
C ALA A 23 11.50 -3.34 14.15
N CYS A 24 10.55 -3.60 13.25
CA CYS A 24 9.99 -4.95 13.08
C CYS A 24 11.07 -5.95 12.68
N GLU A 25 11.89 -5.60 11.69
CA GLU A 25 12.98 -6.43 11.21
C GLU A 25 13.99 -6.74 12.32
N GLN A 26 14.35 -5.73 13.13
CA GLN A 26 15.25 -5.90 14.28
C GLN A 26 14.73 -6.92 15.30
N TYR A 27 13.40 -7.01 15.49
CA TYR A 27 12.77 -7.98 16.38
C TYR A 27 12.36 -9.29 15.70
N GLY A 28 12.76 -9.51 14.43
CA GLY A 28 12.40 -10.71 13.66
C GLY A 28 10.91 -10.80 13.31
N VAL A 29 10.20 -9.67 13.33
CA VAL A 29 8.79 -9.58 12.98
C VAL A 29 8.66 -9.13 11.54
N ILE A 30 7.89 -9.86 10.74
CA ILE A 30 7.59 -9.44 9.36
C ILE A 30 6.62 -8.24 9.39
N PRO A 31 7.01 -7.06 8.87
CA PRO A 31 6.12 -5.91 8.77
C PRO A 31 5.19 -6.03 7.57
N ILE A 32 3.94 -5.58 7.73
CA ILE A 32 2.97 -5.42 6.65
C ILE A 32 2.47 -3.98 6.69
N ILE A 33 2.67 -3.21 5.61
CA ILE A 33 2.06 -1.88 5.47
C ILE A 33 0.64 -2.08 4.92
N ALA A 34 -0.36 -1.47 5.58
CA ALA A 34 -1.75 -1.55 5.18
C ALA A 34 -2.32 -0.14 4.94
N TYR A 35 -2.70 0.15 3.70
CA TYR A 35 -3.18 1.48 3.32
C TYR A 35 -4.69 1.62 3.53
N GLN A 36 -5.11 2.69 4.20
CA GLN A 36 -6.52 2.94 4.48
C GLN A 36 -7.32 3.29 3.23
N ALA A 37 -6.77 4.01 2.25
CA ALA A 37 -7.44 4.33 0.99
C ALA A 37 -8.87 4.90 1.14
N ASP A 38 -9.12 5.73 2.18
CA ASP A 38 -10.48 6.16 2.55
C ASP A 38 -11.21 6.90 1.42
N GLU A 39 -10.51 7.70 0.63
CA GLU A 39 -11.09 8.41 -0.52
C GLU A 39 -11.60 7.43 -1.59
N TYR A 40 -10.81 6.41 -1.92
CA TYR A 40 -11.18 5.38 -2.90
C TYR A 40 -12.29 4.47 -2.39
N LYS A 41 -12.32 4.16 -1.08
CA LYS A 41 -13.43 3.41 -0.47
C LYS A 41 -14.76 4.16 -0.61
N ASN A 42 -14.74 5.47 -0.33
CA ASN A 42 -15.91 6.34 -0.39
C ASN A 42 -16.36 6.66 -1.82
N ASP A 43 -15.41 6.77 -2.75
CA ASP A 43 -15.64 7.01 -4.17
C ASP A 43 -14.65 6.20 -5.02
N PRO A 44 -15.05 5.01 -5.51
CA PRO A 44 -14.18 4.15 -6.32
C PRO A 44 -14.11 4.61 -7.79
N SER A 45 -13.88 5.90 -7.98
CA SER A 45 -13.72 6.52 -9.30
C SER A 45 -12.33 6.22 -9.88
N PRO A 46 -12.16 6.30 -11.21
CA PRO A 46 -10.85 6.10 -11.83
C PRO A 46 -9.75 7.05 -11.32
N GLY A 47 -10.12 8.26 -10.88
CA GLY A 47 -9.18 9.21 -10.27
C GLY A 47 -8.64 8.70 -8.94
N ASN A 48 -9.54 8.30 -8.03
CA ASN A 48 -9.13 7.76 -6.74
C ASN A 48 -8.44 6.39 -6.87
N GLU A 49 -8.80 5.59 -7.88
CA GLU A 49 -8.06 4.35 -8.23
C GLU A 49 -6.60 4.67 -8.57
N GLN A 50 -6.37 5.71 -9.38
CA GLN A 50 -5.04 6.15 -9.76
C GLN A 50 -4.25 6.68 -8.57
N GLU A 51 -4.88 7.39 -7.63
CA GLU A 51 -4.20 7.85 -6.41
C GLU A 51 -3.78 6.70 -5.50
N VAL A 52 -4.59 5.64 -5.38
CA VAL A 52 -4.18 4.40 -4.67
C VAL A 52 -2.94 3.78 -5.33
N ILE A 53 -2.92 3.70 -6.66
CA ILE A 53 -1.76 3.16 -7.40
C ILE A 53 -0.53 4.05 -7.17
N ASN A 54 -0.66 5.37 -7.29
CA ASN A 54 0.43 6.33 -7.07
C ASN A 54 1.00 6.22 -5.65
N TRP A 55 0.14 6.03 -4.65
CA TRP A 55 0.53 5.82 -3.27
C TRP A 55 1.45 4.61 -3.13
N TRP A 56 1.04 3.48 -3.71
CA TRP A 56 1.81 2.24 -3.68
C TRP A 56 3.11 2.32 -4.49
N VAL A 57 3.13 3.04 -5.61
CA VAL A 57 4.35 3.35 -6.37
C VAL A 57 5.37 4.09 -5.51
N ALA A 58 4.94 5.12 -4.77
CA ALA A 58 5.82 5.88 -3.89
C ALA A 58 6.42 5.00 -2.77
N VAL A 59 5.60 4.15 -2.14
CA VAL A 59 6.05 3.20 -1.12
C VAL A 59 7.03 2.18 -1.70
N ALA A 60 6.72 1.59 -2.84
CA ALA A 60 7.56 0.58 -3.47
C ALA A 60 8.94 1.13 -3.86
N HIS A 61 9.00 2.29 -4.51
CA HIS A 61 10.29 2.92 -4.82
C HIS A 61 11.11 3.24 -3.57
N TYR A 62 10.45 3.58 -2.47
CA TYR A 62 11.14 3.96 -1.25
C TYR A 62 11.73 2.76 -0.49
N PHE A 63 11.04 1.61 -0.53
CA PHE A 63 11.42 0.38 0.17
C PHE A 63 12.11 -0.68 -0.71
N ALA A 64 12.10 -0.52 -2.04
CA ALA A 64 12.66 -1.47 -2.99
C ALA A 64 14.06 -1.92 -2.57
N GLN A 65 14.29 -3.24 -2.58
CA GLN A 65 15.55 -3.91 -2.20
C GLN A 65 16.05 -3.70 -0.76
N ARG A 66 15.42 -2.83 0.05
CA ARG A 66 15.83 -2.55 1.44
C ARG A 66 15.17 -3.49 2.43
N SER A 67 13.92 -3.86 2.17
CA SER A 67 13.10 -4.67 3.08
C SER A 67 12.46 -5.83 2.32
N PRO A 68 13.20 -6.90 2.01
CA PRO A 68 12.73 -8.00 1.15
C PRO A 68 11.61 -8.84 1.76
N LEU A 69 11.36 -8.71 3.07
CA LEU A 69 10.26 -9.39 3.77
C LEU A 69 9.05 -8.46 3.99
N LEU A 70 9.10 -7.21 3.54
CA LEU A 70 8.00 -6.26 3.72
C LEU A 70 6.77 -6.72 2.92
N GLY A 71 5.66 -6.94 3.62
CA GLY A 71 4.37 -7.25 3.00
C GLY A 71 3.54 -6.00 2.71
N PHE A 72 2.68 -6.10 1.69
CA PHE A 72 1.77 -5.04 1.29
C PHE A 72 0.30 -5.49 1.39
N ASP A 73 -0.50 -4.76 2.17
CA ASP A 73 -1.95 -4.90 2.27
C ASP A 73 -2.61 -3.70 1.59
N LEU A 74 -2.93 -3.88 0.30
CA LEU A 74 -3.21 -2.77 -0.64
C LEU A 74 -4.37 -1.87 -0.22
N ILE A 75 -5.40 -2.46 0.38
CA ILE A 75 -6.59 -1.78 0.87
C ILE A 75 -6.97 -2.44 2.19
N TYR A 76 -6.67 -1.75 3.30
CA TYR A 76 -7.06 -2.19 4.62
C TYR A 76 -8.58 -2.21 4.73
N GLU A 77 -9.20 -3.39 4.75
CA GLU A 77 -10.66 -3.59 4.87
C GLU A 77 -11.48 -2.83 3.81
N PRO A 78 -11.83 -3.46 2.67
CA PRO A 78 -12.77 -2.88 1.73
C PRO A 78 -14.08 -2.52 2.43
N ALA A 79 -14.45 -1.24 2.38
CA ALA A 79 -15.64 -0.69 3.02
C ALA A 79 -16.36 0.28 2.08
N GLU A 80 -17.47 0.85 2.57
CA GLU A 80 -18.24 1.88 1.87
C GLU A 80 -18.66 1.43 0.46
N LYS A 81 -18.59 2.31 -0.55
CA LYS A 81 -19.03 1.97 -1.91
C LYS A 81 -18.15 0.92 -2.57
N LEU A 82 -16.87 0.84 -2.18
CA LEU A 82 -15.92 -0.08 -2.77
C LEU A 82 -16.26 -1.55 -2.46
N ASN A 83 -16.76 -1.87 -1.26
CA ASN A 83 -17.10 -3.25 -0.90
C ASN A 83 -18.29 -3.82 -1.70
N HIS A 84 -19.08 -2.95 -2.33
CA HIS A 84 -20.18 -3.29 -3.23
C HIS A 84 -19.73 -3.37 -4.70
N SER A 85 -18.45 -3.12 -5.00
CA SER A 85 -17.91 -3.08 -6.36
C SER A 85 -16.72 -4.02 -6.53
N GLN A 86 -17.01 -5.31 -6.67
CA GLN A 86 -15.98 -6.34 -6.90
C GLN A 86 -15.13 -6.06 -8.15
N ALA A 87 -15.74 -5.50 -9.20
CA ALA A 87 -15.01 -5.12 -10.41
C ALA A 87 -13.95 -4.04 -10.12
N SER A 88 -14.26 -3.05 -9.29
CA SER A 88 -13.32 -1.98 -8.93
C SER A 88 -12.22 -2.47 -8.00
N LEU A 89 -12.55 -3.37 -7.07
CA LEU A 89 -11.55 -4.08 -6.27
C LEU A 89 -10.59 -4.88 -7.16
N ASN A 90 -11.09 -5.76 -8.01
CA ASN A 90 -10.24 -6.58 -8.86
C ASN A 90 -9.32 -5.74 -9.76
N ARG A 91 -9.82 -4.63 -10.32
CA ARG A 91 -9.02 -3.73 -11.15
C ARG A 91 -7.89 -3.07 -10.39
N VAL A 92 -8.16 -2.48 -9.22
CA VAL A 92 -7.10 -1.80 -8.45
C VAL A 92 -6.05 -2.79 -7.96
N TYR A 93 -6.44 -4.00 -7.54
CA TYR A 93 -5.50 -5.06 -7.16
C TYR A 93 -4.64 -5.50 -8.34
N ASP A 94 -5.22 -5.84 -9.49
CA ASP A 94 -4.46 -6.27 -10.68
C ASP A 94 -3.47 -5.19 -11.15
N LYS A 95 -3.93 -3.93 -11.28
CA LYS A 95 -3.07 -2.82 -11.70
C LYS A 95 -1.94 -2.54 -10.71
N THR A 96 -2.27 -2.49 -9.41
CA THR A 96 -1.27 -2.19 -8.38
C THR A 96 -0.22 -3.29 -8.31
N ILE A 97 -0.61 -4.58 -8.25
CA ILE A 97 0.33 -5.71 -8.19
C ILE A 97 1.27 -5.71 -9.40
N ARG A 98 0.75 -5.51 -10.62
CA ARG A 98 1.59 -5.43 -11.83
C ARG A 98 2.60 -4.28 -11.75
N THR A 99 2.16 -3.14 -11.24
CA THR A 99 3.00 -1.95 -11.08
C THR A 99 4.09 -2.18 -10.03
N LEU A 100 3.73 -2.81 -8.90
CA LEU A 100 4.67 -3.15 -7.84
C LEU A 100 5.74 -4.13 -8.32
N HIS A 101 5.35 -5.24 -8.96
CA HIS A 101 6.30 -6.21 -9.51
C HIS A 101 7.23 -5.62 -10.59
N ALA A 102 6.79 -4.58 -11.31
CA ALA A 102 7.64 -3.90 -12.29
C ALA A 102 8.71 -3.01 -11.62
N ILE A 103 8.45 -2.52 -10.40
CA ILE A 103 9.38 -1.71 -9.60
C ILE A 103 10.33 -2.60 -8.80
N ASP A 104 9.79 -3.60 -8.10
CA ASP A 104 10.55 -4.58 -7.33
C ASP A 104 9.98 -5.97 -7.62
N PRO A 105 10.70 -6.85 -8.33
CA PRO A 105 10.22 -8.19 -8.66
C PRO A 105 9.94 -9.10 -7.46
N ASN A 106 10.40 -8.72 -6.26
CA ASN A 106 10.16 -9.47 -5.02
C ASN A 106 9.05 -8.87 -4.14
N ALA A 107 8.42 -7.78 -4.57
CA ALA A 107 7.31 -7.13 -3.87
C ALA A 107 6.01 -7.93 -3.91
#